data_AF-A0A9N9WC59-F1
#
_entry.id   AF-A0A9N9WC59-F1
#
_cell.length_a   1.000
_cell.length_b   1.000
_cell.length_c   1.000
_cell.angle_alpha   90.00
_cell.angle_beta   90.00
_cell.angle_gamma   90.00
#
_symmetry.space_group_name_H-M   'P 1'
#
loop_
_entity.id
_entity.type
_entity.pdbx_description
1 polymer ?
#
loop_
_entity_poly.entity_id
_entity_poly.type
_entity_poly.pdbx_seq_one_letter_code
_entity_poly.pdbx_strand_id
1 'polypeptide(L)'
;MDKKKSKRRRSTTDSSSSSDSSQEKKKLRKLKKKLKKEQRKTEKILKKKLKDEKHKLKKIKRTTSESCSRDDAETLTDSLPADIPLDLMERSKAMAPMTKEEWEKRQSVIKRVLDEETGRYRLIKGDGEVLEEIVSRDRHKQINKLATQSDGAFFQSQMIDRKHN
;
A
#
# COMPACT_ATOMS: atom_id res chain seq x y z
N MET A 1 -27.71 -24.34 80.20
CA MET A 1 -28.59 -24.13 79.02
C MET A 1 -28.03 -22.91 78.32
N ASP A 2 -27.02 -23.07 77.48
CA ASP A 2 -26.25 -21.92 76.98
C ASP A 2 -25.99 -22.06 75.48
N LYS A 3 -26.84 -21.37 74.70
CA LYS A 3 -26.80 -21.32 73.23
C LYS A 3 -25.60 -20.46 72.78
N LYS A 4 -24.51 -21.10 72.33
CA LYS A 4 -23.40 -20.42 71.64
C LYS A 4 -23.87 -19.93 70.25
N LYS A 5 -23.99 -18.61 70.09
CA LYS A 5 -24.36 -17.92 68.85
C LYS A 5 -23.15 -17.83 67.91
N SER A 6 -23.13 -18.64 66.86
CA SER A 6 -22.11 -18.57 65.79
C SER A 6 -22.32 -17.33 64.90
N LYS A 7 -21.36 -16.41 64.89
CA LYS A 7 -21.33 -15.25 63.99
C LYS A 7 -20.83 -15.70 62.61
N ARG A 8 -21.75 -15.87 61.64
CA ARG A 8 -21.41 -16.01 60.21
C ARG A 8 -20.74 -14.72 59.72
N ARG A 9 -19.46 -14.79 59.33
CA ARG A 9 -18.81 -13.76 58.52
C ARG A 9 -19.33 -13.89 57.08
N ARG A 10 -20.03 -12.87 56.59
CA ARG A 10 -20.33 -12.70 55.16
C ARG A 10 -19.07 -12.15 54.49
N SER A 11 -18.46 -12.93 53.60
CA SER A 11 -17.50 -12.42 52.62
C SER A 11 -18.28 -11.80 51.47
N THR A 12 -18.33 -10.48 51.41
CA THR A 12 -18.82 -9.73 50.25
C THR A 12 -17.70 -9.71 49.21
N THR A 13 -17.80 -10.57 48.19
CA THR A 13 -17.02 -10.45 46.96
C THR A 13 -17.65 -9.37 46.10
N ASP A 14 -17.24 -8.12 46.30
CA ASP A 14 -17.60 -7.01 45.42
C ASP A 14 -16.64 -7.01 44.23
N SER A 15 -17.03 -7.72 43.16
CA SER A 15 -16.35 -7.65 41.87
C SER A 15 -16.93 -6.48 41.08
N SER A 16 -16.42 -5.28 41.35
CA SER A 16 -16.77 -4.04 40.66
C SER A 16 -16.12 -3.99 39.27
N SER A 17 -16.71 -4.71 38.32
CA SER A 17 -16.37 -4.63 36.89
C SER A 17 -17.51 -4.01 36.10
N SER A 18 -17.55 -2.68 35.95
CA SER A 18 -18.44 -2.07 34.92
C SER A 18 -18.14 -0.63 34.47
N SER A 19 -16.94 -0.06 34.68
CA SER A 19 -16.68 1.34 34.29
C SER A 19 -15.95 1.56 32.95
N ASP A 20 -15.44 0.52 32.28
CA ASP A 20 -14.56 0.68 31.10
C ASP A 20 -15.30 0.78 29.74
N SER A 21 -16.53 0.29 29.64
CA SER A 21 -17.27 0.24 28.35
C SER A 21 -17.62 1.63 27.78
N SER A 22 -17.77 2.66 28.63
CA SER A 22 -18.17 4.00 28.21
C SER A 22 -17.03 4.78 27.52
N GLN A 23 -15.79 4.62 28.02
CA GLN A 23 -14.59 5.25 27.45
C GLN A 23 -14.29 4.69 26.06
N GLU A 24 -14.42 3.37 25.88
CA GLU A 24 -14.17 2.68 24.62
C GLU A 24 -15.18 3.07 23.54
N LYS A 25 -16.48 3.15 23.87
CA LYS A 25 -17.52 3.65 22.94
C LYS A 25 -17.24 5.08 22.47
N LYS A 26 -16.71 5.95 23.34
CA LYS A 26 -16.33 7.33 22.98
C LYS A 26 -15.13 7.38 22.03
N LYS A 27 -14.13 6.50 22.21
CA LYS A 27 -12.98 6.34 21.30
C LYS A 27 -13.42 5.83 19.93
N LEU A 28 -14.28 4.82 19.87
CA LEU A 28 -14.83 4.27 18.62
C LEU A 28 -15.59 5.32 17.80
N ARG A 29 -16.42 6.15 18.45
CA ARG A 29 -17.16 7.24 17.79
C ARG A 29 -16.22 8.29 17.18
N LYS A 30 -15.11 8.63 17.87
CA LYS A 30 -14.09 9.56 17.34
C LYS A 30 -13.39 8.99 16.11
N LEU A 31 -13.00 7.71 16.14
CA LEU A 31 -12.39 7.01 15.00
C LEU A 31 -13.32 6.98 13.78
N LYS A 32 -14.60 6.60 13.97
CA LYS A 32 -15.60 6.59 12.89
C LYS A 32 -15.79 7.99 12.26
N LYS A 33 -15.76 9.05 13.07
CA LYS A 33 -15.85 10.45 12.59
C LYS A 33 -14.61 10.84 11.77
N LYS A 34 -13.41 10.42 12.19
CA LYS A 34 -12.16 10.65 11.43
C LYS A 34 -12.18 9.92 10.08
N LEU A 35 -12.56 8.63 10.08
CA LEU A 35 -12.66 7.82 8.86
C LEU A 35 -13.66 8.42 7.85
N LYS A 36 -14.84 8.85 8.32
CA LYS A 36 -15.84 9.52 7.47
C LYS A 36 -15.32 10.85 6.88
N LYS A 37 -14.47 11.59 7.62
CA LYS A 37 -13.86 12.84 7.13
C LYS A 37 -12.83 12.56 6.05
N GLU A 38 -12.00 11.53 6.23
CA GLU A 38 -11.01 11.08 5.24
C GLU A 38 -11.70 10.61 3.95
N GLN A 39 -12.71 9.74 4.04
CA GLN A 39 -13.48 9.27 2.88
C GLN A 39 -14.10 10.41 2.07
N ARG A 40 -14.66 11.43 2.75
CA ARG A 40 -15.21 12.62 2.06
C ARG A 40 -14.15 13.45 1.34
N LYS A 41 -12.90 13.47 1.83
CA LYS A 41 -11.81 14.19 1.15
C LYS A 41 -11.35 13.41 -0.07
N THR A 42 -11.13 12.10 0.07
CA THR A 42 -10.68 11.25 -1.04
C THR A 42 -11.70 11.23 -2.17
N GLU A 43 -13.00 11.15 -1.85
CA GLU A 43 -14.08 11.23 -2.83
C GLU A 43 -14.09 12.56 -3.60
N LYS A 44 -13.90 13.69 -2.91
CA LYS A 44 -13.81 15.01 -3.55
C LYS A 44 -12.61 15.12 -4.49
N ILE A 45 -11.46 14.62 -4.07
CA ILE A 45 -10.24 14.61 -4.89
C ILE A 45 -10.45 13.74 -6.13
N LEU A 46 -11.03 12.55 -5.96
CA LEU A 46 -11.33 11.63 -7.07
C LEU A 46 -12.32 12.27 -8.06
N LYS A 47 -13.39 12.90 -7.56
CA LYS A 47 -14.37 13.60 -8.41
C LYS A 47 -13.75 14.79 -9.16
N LYS A 48 -12.80 15.51 -8.55
CA LYS A 48 -12.06 16.58 -9.23
C LYS A 48 -11.17 16.02 -10.34
N LYS A 49 -10.38 14.97 -10.05
CA LYS A 49 -9.54 14.29 -11.05
C LYS A 49 -10.35 13.78 -12.24
N LEU A 50 -11.50 13.15 -12.01
CA LEU A 50 -12.38 12.68 -13.09
C LEU A 50 -12.96 13.82 -13.94
N LYS A 51 -13.28 14.98 -13.33
CA LYS A 51 -13.71 16.16 -14.08
C LYS A 51 -12.58 16.75 -14.92
N ASP A 52 -11.38 16.82 -14.38
CA ASP A 52 -10.19 17.33 -15.06
C ASP A 52 -9.82 16.43 -16.25
N GLU A 53 -9.86 15.10 -16.07
CA GLU A 53 -9.71 14.09 -17.14
C GLU A 53 -10.75 14.28 -18.25
N LYS A 54 -12.05 14.40 -17.88
CA LYS A 54 -13.12 14.63 -18.86
C LYS A 54 -12.93 15.95 -19.63
N HIS A 55 -12.45 17.00 -18.97
CA HIS A 55 -12.16 18.29 -19.61
C HIS A 55 -10.96 18.20 -20.55
N LYS A 56 -9.89 17.48 -20.15
CA LYS A 56 -8.73 17.19 -21.01
C LYS A 56 -9.14 16.41 -22.25
N LEU A 57 -9.92 15.34 -22.09
CA LEU A 57 -10.44 14.54 -23.21
C LEU A 57 -11.33 15.38 -24.15
N LYS A 58 -12.20 16.24 -23.60
CA LYS A 58 -13.03 17.15 -24.41
C LYS A 58 -12.18 18.19 -25.15
N LYS A 59 -11.13 18.72 -24.53
CA LYS A 59 -10.19 19.66 -25.17
C LYS A 59 -9.43 18.98 -26.31
N ILE A 60 -8.92 17.77 -26.09
CA ILE A 60 -8.26 16.97 -27.13
C ILE A 60 -9.22 16.71 -28.31
N LYS A 61 -10.46 16.27 -28.04
CA LYS A 61 -11.46 16.07 -29.10
C LYS A 61 -11.75 17.34 -29.90
N ARG A 62 -11.81 18.51 -29.24
CA ARG A 62 -12.04 19.81 -29.92
C ARG A 62 -10.85 20.22 -30.77
N THR A 63 -9.63 20.08 -30.24
CA THR A 63 -8.41 20.38 -31.01
C THR A 63 -8.23 19.43 -32.20
N THR A 64 -8.62 18.15 -32.06
CA THR A 64 -8.62 17.19 -33.17
C THR A 64 -9.69 17.51 -34.22
N SER A 65 -10.85 18.05 -33.81
CA SER A 65 -11.90 18.49 -34.74
C SER A 65 -11.67 19.88 -35.35
N GLU A 66 -10.86 20.74 -34.73
CA GLU A 66 -10.49 22.06 -35.26
C GLU A 66 -9.26 21.99 -36.18
N SER A 67 -8.44 20.93 -36.09
CA SER A 67 -7.36 20.65 -37.05
C SER A 67 -7.80 19.88 -38.30
N CYS A 68 -9.07 19.49 -38.43
CA CYS A 68 -9.63 18.92 -39.66
C CYS A 68 -10.55 19.95 -40.35
N SER A 69 -9.95 21.05 -40.79
CA SER A 69 -10.53 21.94 -41.80
C SER A 69 -9.43 22.38 -42.75
N ARG A 70 -8.82 21.37 -43.39
CA ARG A 70 -8.19 21.42 -44.71
C ARG A 70 -7.97 19.96 -45.14
N ASP A 71 -8.86 19.58 -46.05
CA ASP A 71 -8.76 18.52 -47.04
C ASP A 71 -8.85 17.04 -46.58
N ASP A 72 -9.69 16.33 -47.33
CA ASP A 72 -9.87 14.88 -47.42
C ASP A 72 -10.62 14.16 -46.29
N ALA A 73 -11.95 14.39 -46.31
CA ALA A 73 -12.94 13.50 -45.73
C ALA A 73 -13.69 12.75 -46.84
N GLU A 74 -13.07 11.75 -47.45
CA GLU A 74 -13.75 10.64 -48.11
C GLU A 74 -12.83 9.41 -48.02
N THR A 75 -13.38 8.24 -47.66
CA THR A 75 -12.73 6.90 -47.56
C THR A 75 -12.06 6.50 -46.22
N LEU A 76 -12.79 6.55 -45.08
CA LEU A 76 -12.38 5.89 -43.82
C LEU A 76 -12.90 4.43 -43.68
N THR A 77 -13.43 3.84 -44.74
CA THR A 77 -13.72 2.40 -44.76
C THR A 77 -13.27 1.83 -46.08
N ASP A 78 -12.25 0.97 -46.03
CA ASP A 78 -11.67 0.23 -47.16
C ASP A 78 -10.51 0.91 -47.89
N SER A 79 -9.42 1.25 -47.17
CA SER A 79 -8.08 1.26 -47.75
C SER A 79 -7.03 1.25 -46.64
N LEU A 80 -6.31 0.13 -46.52
CA LEU A 80 -5.05 0.06 -45.77
C LEU A 80 -4.11 1.16 -46.33
N PRO A 81 -3.70 2.17 -45.55
CA PRO A 81 -2.81 3.18 -46.08
C PRO A 81 -1.41 2.59 -46.13
N ALA A 82 -0.96 2.34 -47.36
CA ALA A 82 0.42 2.28 -47.80
C ALA A 82 1.34 1.24 -47.13
N ASP A 83 1.88 0.40 -48.00
CA ASP A 83 3.06 -0.46 -47.85
C ASP A 83 4.32 0.38 -47.51
N ILE A 84 4.31 1.05 -46.37
CA ILE A 84 5.49 1.69 -45.79
C ILE A 84 6.35 0.53 -45.29
N PRO A 85 7.57 0.33 -45.83
CA PRO A 85 8.44 -0.73 -45.33
C PRO A 85 8.57 -0.61 -43.81
N LEU A 86 8.27 -1.71 -43.09
CA LEU A 86 8.33 -1.75 -41.62
C LEU A 86 9.65 -1.19 -41.08
N ASP A 87 10.71 -1.40 -41.85
CA ASP A 87 12.07 -0.92 -41.59
C ASP A 87 12.21 0.62 -41.51
N LEU A 88 11.45 1.37 -42.34
CA LEU A 88 11.41 2.84 -42.29
C LEU A 88 10.64 3.36 -41.06
N MET A 89 9.58 2.65 -40.66
CA MET A 89 8.81 2.97 -39.47
C MET A 89 9.60 2.67 -38.19
N GLU A 90 10.38 1.59 -38.16
CA GLU A 90 11.26 1.26 -37.05
C GLU A 90 12.43 2.25 -36.90
N ARG A 91 13.06 2.64 -38.02
CA ARG A 91 14.17 3.60 -38.03
C ARG A 91 13.77 5.00 -37.56
N SER A 92 12.58 5.47 -37.93
CA SER A 92 12.04 6.75 -37.44
C SER A 92 11.66 6.70 -35.96
N LYS A 93 11.20 5.55 -35.47
CA LYS A 93 10.90 5.32 -34.05
C LYS A 93 12.17 5.29 -33.17
N ALA A 94 13.32 4.88 -33.72
CA ALA A 94 14.58 4.79 -32.98
C ALA A 94 15.17 6.15 -32.54
N MET A 95 14.90 7.23 -33.29
CA MET A 95 15.38 8.58 -32.96
C MET A 95 14.34 9.41 -32.19
N ALA A 96 13.10 8.90 -32.04
CA ALA A 96 12.05 9.58 -31.31
C ALA A 96 12.23 9.42 -29.78
N PRO A 97 11.87 10.42 -28.97
CA PRO A 97 11.76 10.25 -27.53
C PRO A 97 10.73 9.16 -27.23
N MET A 98 10.99 8.35 -26.19
CA MET A 98 10.13 7.21 -25.86
C MET A 98 8.67 7.62 -25.70
N THR A 99 7.77 6.76 -26.14
CA THR A 99 6.33 6.98 -25.93
C THR A 99 5.99 6.78 -24.46
N LYS A 100 4.91 7.41 -24.00
CA LYS A 100 4.44 7.28 -22.61
C LYS A 100 4.17 5.83 -22.23
N GLU A 101 3.62 5.04 -23.14
CA GLU A 101 3.33 3.61 -22.92
C GLU A 101 4.62 2.79 -22.75
N GLU A 102 5.66 3.08 -23.53
CA GLU A 102 6.96 2.42 -23.40
C GLU A 102 7.64 2.78 -22.07
N TRP A 103 7.50 4.01 -21.61
CA TRP A 103 7.98 4.42 -20.29
C TRP A 103 7.23 3.73 -19.16
N GLU A 104 5.90 3.66 -19.23
CA GLU A 104 5.09 2.94 -18.24
C GLU A 104 5.43 1.45 -18.22
N LYS A 105 5.66 0.84 -19.39
CA LYS A 105 6.15 -0.56 -19.50
C LYS A 105 7.50 -0.73 -18.80
N ARG A 106 8.47 0.18 -19.02
CA ARG A 106 9.77 0.16 -18.35
C ARG A 106 9.64 0.30 -16.83
N GLN A 107 8.80 1.22 -16.37
CA GLN A 107 8.55 1.47 -14.95
C GLN A 107 7.71 0.39 -14.27
N SER A 108 6.94 -0.39 -15.02
CA SER A 108 6.10 -1.48 -14.50
C SER A 108 6.91 -2.71 -14.08
N VAL A 109 8.16 -2.86 -14.52
CA VAL A 109 8.95 -4.06 -14.25
C VAL A 109 9.42 -4.06 -12.79
N ILE A 110 9.13 -5.15 -12.08
CA ILE A 110 9.58 -5.37 -10.70
C ILE A 110 10.54 -6.56 -10.69
N LYS A 111 11.76 -6.35 -10.17
CA LYS A 111 12.81 -7.37 -10.05
C LYS A 111 13.11 -7.64 -8.59
N ARG A 112 13.34 -8.90 -8.21
CA ARG A 112 13.84 -9.26 -6.88
C ARG A 112 15.35 -9.33 -6.96
N VAL A 113 16.03 -8.44 -6.26
CA VAL A 113 17.50 -8.33 -6.25
C VAL A 113 18.00 -8.58 -4.84
N LEU A 114 19.05 -9.39 -4.72
CA LEU A 114 19.75 -9.61 -3.46
C LEU A 114 20.64 -8.40 -3.19
N ASP A 115 20.50 -7.79 -2.02
CA ASP A 115 21.38 -6.74 -1.54
C ASP A 115 22.64 -7.36 -0.91
N GLU A 116 23.81 -7.11 -1.50
CA GLU A 116 25.08 -7.72 -1.08
C GLU A 116 25.52 -7.25 0.31
N GLU A 117 25.17 -6.02 0.71
CA GLU A 117 25.56 -5.46 2.01
C GLU A 117 24.78 -6.07 3.17
N THR A 118 23.46 -6.25 3.02
CA THR A 118 22.58 -6.73 4.10
C THR A 118 22.12 -8.18 3.94
N GLY A 119 22.36 -8.81 2.79
CA GLY A 119 21.89 -10.15 2.44
C GLY A 119 20.37 -10.26 2.28
N ARG A 120 19.66 -9.13 2.17
CA ARG A 120 18.20 -9.08 2.07
C ARG A 120 17.75 -9.02 0.61
N TYR A 121 16.64 -9.68 0.30
CA TYR A 121 15.98 -9.49 -1.00
C TYR A 121 15.19 -8.18 -1.01
N ARG A 122 15.56 -7.27 -1.91
CA ARG A 122 14.84 -6.01 -2.17
C ARG A 122 14.10 -6.13 -3.50
N LEU A 123 12.89 -5.59 -3.57
CA LEU A 123 12.17 -5.49 -4.84
C LEU A 123 12.57 -4.16 -5.46
N ILE A 124 13.05 -4.16 -6.70
CA ILE A 124 13.42 -2.94 -7.44
C ILE A 124 12.41 -2.75 -8.55
N LYS A 125 11.82 -1.55 -8.61
CA LYS A 125 10.87 -1.17 -9.66
C LYS A 125 11.51 -0.17 -10.62
N GLY A 126 11.31 -0.42 -11.92
CA GLY A 126 11.79 0.47 -12.98
C GLY A 126 13.28 0.77 -12.88
N ASP A 127 13.61 2.05 -12.77
CA ASP A 127 14.97 2.58 -12.85
C ASP A 127 15.68 2.71 -11.49
N GLY A 128 15.07 2.23 -10.39
CA GLY A 128 15.75 2.19 -9.09
C GLY A 128 14.89 2.42 -7.85
N GLU A 129 13.56 2.47 -7.95
CA GLU A 129 12.71 2.57 -6.76
C GLU A 129 12.80 1.26 -5.95
N VAL A 130 13.32 1.35 -4.72
CA VAL A 130 13.37 0.21 -3.80
C VAL A 130 12.01 0.04 -3.13
N LEU A 131 11.41 -1.12 -3.33
CA LEU A 131 10.20 -1.59 -2.71
C LEU A 131 10.51 -2.65 -1.66
N GLU A 132 9.85 -2.53 -0.52
CA GLU A 132 9.87 -3.55 0.52
C GLU A 132 8.64 -4.45 0.38
N GLU A 133 8.84 -5.75 0.54
CA GLU A 133 7.74 -6.70 0.61
C GLU A 133 7.04 -6.54 1.95
N ILE A 134 5.73 -6.22 1.93
CA ILE A 134 4.92 -6.25 3.14
C ILE A 134 4.75 -7.70 3.58
N VAL A 135 5.27 -8.00 4.77
CA VAL A 135 5.24 -9.33 5.35
C VAL A 135 3.95 -9.55 6.14
N SER A 136 3.40 -10.77 6.12
CA SER A 136 2.26 -11.13 6.97
C SER A 136 2.61 -10.97 8.46
N ARG A 137 1.59 -10.73 9.30
CA ARG A 137 1.80 -10.53 10.74
C ARG A 137 2.53 -11.71 11.40
N ASP A 138 2.21 -12.93 11.01
CA ASP A 138 2.78 -14.13 11.62
C ASP A 138 4.23 -14.35 11.17
N ARG A 139 4.54 -14.10 9.88
CA ARG A 139 5.92 -14.13 9.39
C ARG A 139 6.77 -13.03 10.02
N HIS A 140 6.22 -11.83 10.24
CA HIS A 140 6.93 -10.76 10.94
C HIS A 140 7.25 -11.15 12.40
N LYS A 141 6.31 -11.76 13.12
CA LYS A 141 6.56 -12.31 14.46
C LYS A 141 7.67 -13.37 14.45
N GLN A 142 7.68 -14.25 13.45
CA GLN A 142 8.69 -15.30 13.32
C GLN A 142 10.08 -14.73 13.03
N ILE A 143 10.18 -13.72 12.15
CA ILE A 143 11.43 -13.00 11.89
C ILE A 143 11.95 -12.37 13.19
N ASN A 144 11.10 -11.68 13.95
CA ASN A 144 11.50 -11.05 15.21
C ASN A 144 11.95 -12.08 16.26
N LYS A 145 11.25 -13.22 16.32
CA LYS A 145 11.63 -14.33 17.22
C LYS A 145 12.99 -14.90 16.84
N LEU A 146 13.25 -15.14 15.55
CA LEU A 146 14.54 -15.64 15.08
C LEU A 146 15.67 -14.64 15.34
N ALA A 147 15.43 -13.35 15.05
CA ALA A 147 16.41 -12.29 15.28
C ALA A 147 16.82 -12.15 16.76
N THR A 148 15.89 -12.40 17.69
CA THR A 148 16.14 -12.30 19.14
C THR A 148 16.53 -13.62 19.80
N GLN A 149 16.40 -14.76 19.11
CA GLN A 149 16.69 -16.08 19.68
C GLN A 149 18.16 -16.21 20.09
N SER A 150 19.09 -15.72 19.27
CA SER A 150 20.53 -15.82 19.56
C SER A 150 20.93 -14.94 20.75
N ASP A 151 20.37 -13.73 20.84
CA ASP A 151 20.63 -12.79 21.94
C ASP A 151 20.07 -13.33 23.27
N GLY A 152 18.86 -13.91 23.23
CA GLY A 152 18.25 -14.55 24.39
C GLY A 152 19.08 -15.71 24.95
N ALA A 153 19.67 -16.54 24.09
CA ALA A 153 20.54 -17.64 24.52
C ALA A 153 21.83 -17.12 25.17
N PHE A 154 22.45 -16.09 24.57
CA PHE A 154 23.65 -15.45 25.10
C PHE A 154 23.41 -14.79 26.46
N PHE A 155 22.28 -14.09 26.63
CA PHE A 155 21.94 -13.47 27.91
C PHE A 155 21.64 -14.52 28.99
N GLN A 156 20.99 -15.64 28.62
CA GLN A 156 20.72 -16.73 29.56
C GLN A 156 22.00 -17.39 30.07
N SER A 157 22.97 -17.71 29.19
CA SER A 157 24.25 -18.26 29.64
C SER A 157 24.98 -17.30 30.58
N GLN A 158 25.04 -16.01 30.22
CA GLN A 158 25.72 -15.00 31.02
C GLN A 158 25.08 -14.76 32.40
N MET A 159 23.74 -14.88 32.52
CA MET A 159 23.04 -14.82 33.82
C MET A 159 23.28 -16.06 34.67
N ILE A 160 23.35 -17.23 34.06
CA ILE A 160 23.59 -18.49 34.78
C ILE A 160 25.02 -18.48 35.33
N ASP A 161 26.00 -18.04 34.55
CA ASP A 161 27.41 -17.95 34.97
C ASP A 161 27.61 -16.92 36.10
N ARG A 162 26.84 -15.83 36.11
CA ARG A 162 26.85 -14.85 37.21
C ARG A 162 26.21 -15.32 38.51
N LYS A 163 25.38 -16.37 38.49
CA LYS A 163 24.76 -16.93 39.72
C LYS A 163 25.65 -17.95 40.44
N HIS A 164 26.69 -18.44 39.77
CA HIS A 164 27.60 -19.46 40.31
C HIS A 164 28.98 -18.91 40.71
N ASN A 165 29.17 -17.58 40.63
CA ASN A 165 30.22 -16.83 41.32
C ASN A 165 29.58 -16.01 42.44
#